data_AF-A0A965ZUH6-F1
#
_entry.id   AF-A0A965ZUH6-F1
#
_cell.length_a   1.000
_cell.length_b   1.000
_cell.length_c   1.000
_cell.angle_alpha   90.00
_cell.angle_beta   90.00
_cell.angle_gamma   90.00
#
_symmetry.space_group_name_H-M   'P 1'
#
loop_
_entity.id
_entity.type
_entity.pdbx_description
1 polymer ?
#
loop_
_entity_poly.entity_id
_entity_poly.type
_entity_poly.pdbx_seq_one_letter_code
_entity_poly.pdbx_strand_id
1 'polypeptide(L)'
;HPLILEDPQPLITFDEFGDNSLVITVRFYLGDLDNRLSTASEVRLAINEYFNEKGIIVAFPQRDVHLDASEPVPVRVVPDDQASPA
;
A
#
# COMPACT_ATOMS: atom_id res chain seq x y z
N HIS A 1 -18.07 -7.36 6.66
CA HIS A 1 -18.70 -7.25 5.33
C HIS A 1 -19.72 -8.39 5.20
N PRO A 2 -20.97 -8.14 4.78
CA PRO A 2 -22.06 -9.12 4.87
C PRO A 2 -21.88 -10.37 3.99
N LEU A 3 -21.14 -10.25 2.87
CA LEU A 3 -20.88 -11.38 1.96
C LEU A 3 -19.71 -12.28 2.39
N ILE A 4 -18.98 -11.92 3.46
CA ILE A 4 -17.88 -12.73 3.98
C ILE A 4 -18.44 -13.79 4.92
N LEU A 5 -18.04 -15.04 4.72
CA LEU A 5 -18.42 -16.15 5.58
C LEU A 5 -17.81 -16.02 6.97
N GLU A 6 -18.58 -16.44 7.97
CA GLU A 6 -18.11 -16.58 9.36
C GLU A 6 -17.41 -17.92 9.60
N ASP A 7 -17.75 -18.95 8.82
CA ASP A 7 -17.11 -20.27 8.83
C ASP A 7 -16.82 -20.71 7.38
N PRO A 8 -15.54 -20.88 6.99
CA PRO A 8 -14.33 -20.63 7.78
C PRO A 8 -14.14 -19.14 8.10
N GLN A 9 -13.71 -18.88 9.35
CA GLN A 9 -13.51 -17.52 9.85
C GLN A 9 -12.40 -16.79 9.06
N PRO A 10 -12.55 -15.48 8.80
CA PRO A 10 -11.46 -14.67 8.25
C PRO A 10 -10.22 -14.72 9.13
N LEU A 11 -9.06 -14.77 8.48
CA LEU A 11 -7.76 -14.82 9.12
C LEU A 11 -6.93 -13.62 8.68
N ILE A 12 -6.31 -12.96 9.66
CA ILE A 12 -5.34 -11.89 9.43
C ILE A 12 -4.00 -12.38 9.96
N THR A 13 -2.97 -12.37 9.13
CA THR A 13 -1.61 -12.78 9.50
C THR A 13 -0.63 -11.65 9.24
N PHE A 14 0.33 -11.49 10.14
CA PHE A 14 1.56 -10.75 9.88
C PHE A 14 2.58 -11.77 9.37
N ASP A 15 2.86 -11.73 8.08
CA ASP A 15 3.61 -12.79 7.41
C ASP A 15 5.11 -12.57 7.57
N GLU A 16 5.58 -11.38 7.23
CA GLU A 16 7.02 -11.06 7.27
C GLU A 16 7.29 -9.54 7.29
N PHE A 17 8.55 -9.20 7.53
CA PHE A 17 9.11 -7.90 7.19
C PHE A 17 9.58 -7.94 5.74
N GLY A 18 8.99 -7.13 4.87
CA GLY A 18 9.46 -6.91 3.51
C GLY A 18 10.56 -5.86 3.45
N ASP A 19 11.10 -5.62 2.25
CA ASP A 19 12.27 -4.73 2.03
C ASP A 19 12.10 -3.33 2.66
N ASN A 20 10.88 -2.79 2.70
CA ASN A 20 10.53 -1.53 3.35
C ASN A 20 9.07 -1.51 3.84
N SER A 21 8.54 -2.67 4.25
CA SER A 21 7.12 -2.80 4.57
C SER A 21 6.83 -3.91 5.58
N LEU A 22 5.66 -3.82 6.23
CA LEU A 22 5.07 -4.92 6.96
C LEU A 22 4.14 -5.68 6.01
N VAL A 23 4.40 -6.98 5.81
CA VAL A 23 3.54 -7.81 4.96
C VAL A 23 2.43 -8.40 5.82
N ILE A 24 1.21 -7.93 5.60
CA ILE A 24 0.01 -8.40 6.30
C ILE A 24 -0.94 -9.02 5.27
N THR A 25 -1.35 -10.26 5.49
CA THR A 25 -2.34 -10.94 4.64
C THR A 25 -3.69 -11.00 5.34
N VAL A 26 -4.73 -10.66 4.58
CA VAL A 26 -6.13 -10.86 4.99
C VAL A 26 -6.74 -11.94 4.11
N ARG A 27 -7.14 -13.06 4.72
CA ARG A 27 -7.83 -14.16 4.07
C ARG A 27 -9.28 -14.21 4.55
N PHE A 28 -10.20 -14.23 3.60
CA PHE A 28 -11.63 -14.39 3.87
C PHE A 28 -12.26 -15.22 2.75
N TYR A 29 -13.43 -15.76 3.03
CA TYR A 29 -14.15 -16.66 2.14
C TYR A 29 -15.52 -16.07 1.80
N LEU A 30 -16.01 -16.37 0.60
CA LEU A 30 -17.32 -15.96 0.12
C LEU A 30 -18.14 -17.21 -0.20
N GLY A 31 -19.45 -17.13 -0.03
CA GLY A 31 -20.36 -18.22 -0.39
C GLY A 31 -20.53 -18.42 -1.90
N ASP A 32 -20.29 -17.38 -2.69
CA ASP A 32 -20.37 -17.38 -4.15
C ASP A 32 -19.23 -16.53 -4.76
N LEU A 33 -19.08 -16.62 -6.09
CA LEU A 33 -18.03 -15.90 -6.83
C LEU A 33 -18.52 -14.64 -7.52
N ASP A 34 -19.83 -14.40 -7.57
CA ASP A 34 -20.42 -13.30 -8.35
C ASP A 34 -19.93 -11.94 -7.84
N ASN A 35 -19.81 -11.82 -6.52
CA ASN A 35 -19.40 -10.58 -5.85
C ASN A 35 -17.94 -10.60 -5.39
N ARG A 36 -17.11 -11.52 -5.92
CA ARG A 36 -15.75 -11.69 -5.42
C ARG A 36 -14.89 -10.43 -5.57
N LEU A 37 -14.92 -9.81 -6.74
CA LEU A 37 -14.08 -8.65 -7.02
C LEU A 37 -14.57 -7.39 -6.28
N SER A 38 -15.88 -7.14 -6.26
CA SER A 38 -16.49 -6.02 -5.55
C SER A 38 -16.24 -6.11 -4.04
N THR A 39 -16.57 -7.24 -3.43
CA THR A 39 -16.35 -7.48 -1.99
C THR A 39 -14.89 -7.28 -1.60
N ALA A 40 -13.95 -7.85 -2.38
CA ALA A 40 -12.53 -7.69 -2.08
C ALA A 40 -12.05 -6.24 -2.25
N SER A 41 -12.62 -5.48 -3.19
CA SER A 41 -12.32 -4.06 -3.35
C SER A 41 -12.85 -3.23 -2.17
N GLU A 42 -14.09 -3.46 -1.76
CA GLU A 42 -14.73 -2.77 -0.64
C GLU A 42 -13.97 -3.00 0.67
N VAL A 43 -13.52 -4.23 0.93
CA VAL A 43 -12.67 -4.54 2.09
C VAL A 43 -11.37 -3.75 2.06
N ARG A 44 -10.68 -3.67 0.90
CA ARG A 44 -9.42 -2.92 0.77
C ARG A 44 -9.62 -1.43 0.95
N LEU A 45 -10.70 -0.88 0.40
CA LEU A 45 -11.06 0.53 0.55
C LEU A 45 -11.33 0.87 2.03
N ALA A 46 -12.13 0.04 2.72
CA ALA A 46 -12.40 0.22 4.14
C ALA A 46 -11.12 0.14 5.00
N ILE A 47 -10.20 -0.77 4.69
CA ILE A 47 -8.89 -0.85 5.36
C ILE A 47 -8.08 0.44 5.12
N ASN A 48 -8.03 0.91 3.87
CA ASN A 48 -7.29 2.11 3.51
C ASN A 48 -7.86 3.37 4.18
N GLU A 49 -9.19 3.52 4.20
CA GLU A 49 -9.87 4.61 4.91
C GLU A 49 -9.52 4.58 6.40
N TYR A 50 -9.63 3.42 7.04
CA TYR A 50 -9.30 3.27 8.45
C TYR A 50 -7.81 3.55 8.75
N PHE A 51 -6.91 3.13 7.87
CA PHE A 51 -5.48 3.44 7.99
C PHE A 51 -5.23 4.94 7.89
N ASN A 52 -5.84 5.63 6.92
CA ASN A 52 -5.74 7.07 6.77
C ASN A 52 -6.27 7.82 8.00
N GLU A 53 -7.43 7.41 8.54
CA GLU A 53 -7.99 7.99 9.76
C GLU A 53 -7.09 7.83 10.99
N LYS A 54 -6.29 6.74 11.03
CA LYS A 54 -5.33 6.47 12.10
C LYS A 54 -3.93 7.01 11.81
N GLY A 55 -3.72 7.70 10.69
CA GLY A 55 -2.42 8.21 10.28
C GLY A 55 -1.41 7.11 9.91
N ILE A 56 -1.89 5.91 9.59
CA ILE A 56 -1.06 4.81 9.08
C ILE A 56 -0.89 5.03 7.58
N ILE A 57 0.32 5.39 7.17
CA ILE A 57 0.65 5.67 5.77
C ILE A 57 1.17 4.40 5.11
N VAL A 58 0.61 4.03 3.96
CA VAL A 58 1.18 2.96 3.12
C VAL A 58 2.47 3.47 2.50
N ALA A 59 3.60 2.89 2.90
CA ALA A 59 4.91 3.30 2.41
C ALA A 59 5.05 2.98 0.91
N PHE A 60 5.36 4.00 0.11
CA PHE A 60 5.99 3.79 -1.20
C PHE A 60 7.46 3.37 -0.99
N PRO A 61 8.10 2.72 -1.98
CA PRO A 61 9.50 2.36 -1.88
C PRO A 61 10.34 3.57 -1.46
N GLN A 62 10.95 3.48 -0.28
CA GLN A 62 11.83 4.54 0.19
C GLN A 62 13.18 4.42 -0.53
N ARG A 63 13.74 5.56 -0.93
CA ARG A 63 15.09 5.66 -1.48
C ARG A 63 15.89 6.60 -0.60
N ASP A 64 16.92 6.07 0.03
CA ASP A 64 17.89 6.89 0.75
C ASP A 64 18.88 7.48 -0.25
N VAL A 65 18.98 8.82 -0.27
CA VAL A 65 19.97 9.55 -1.07
C VAL A 65 21.10 9.98 -0.16
N HIS A 66 22.27 9.40 -0.36
CA HIS A 66 23.50 9.86 0.29
C HIS A 66 24.17 10.90 -0.60
N LEU A 67 24.20 12.16 -0.14
CA LEU A 67 24.90 13.24 -0.84
C LEU A 67 26.32 13.34 -0.29
N ASP A 68 27.30 13.20 -1.16
CA ASP A 68 28.68 13.54 -0.83
C ASP A 68 28.84 15.07 -0.89
N ALA A 69 29.13 15.68 0.27
CA ALA A 69 29.32 17.12 0.42
C ALA A 69 30.79 17.55 0.32
N SER A 70 31.70 16.63 -0.07
CA SER A 70 33.10 16.97 -0.32
C SER A 70 33.28 17.93 -1.49
N GLU A 71 32.32 17.96 -2.42
CA GLU A 71 32.27 18.90 -3.54
C GLU A 71 30.88 19.56 -3.65
N PRO A 72 30.79 20.77 -4.23
CA PRO A 72 29.49 21.41 -4.49
C PRO A 72 28.59 20.52 -5.35
N VAL A 73 27.33 20.36 -4.93
CA VAL A 73 26.34 19.57 -5.69
C VAL A 73 26.04 20.26 -7.03
N PRO A 74 26.29 19.61 -8.18
CA PRO A 74 25.98 20.20 -9.47
C PRO A 74 24.46 20.21 -9.67
N VAL A 75 23.87 21.41 -9.68
CA VAL A 75 22.44 21.61 -9.93
C VAL A 75 22.21 22.00 -11.39
N ARG A 76 21.33 21.29 -12.09
CA ARG A 76 20.82 21.68 -13.41
C ARG A 76 19.37 22.11 -13.28
N VAL A 77 19.09 23.39 -13.54
CA VAL A 77 17.71 23.88 -13.65
C VAL A 77 17.17 23.47 -15.02
N VAL A 78 16.03 22.77 -15.04
CA VAL A 78 15.34 22.37 -16.27
C VAL A 78 14.09 23.25 -16.41
N PRO A 79 13.84 23.89 -17.57
CA PRO A 79 12.61 24.63 -17.81
C PRO A 79 11.37 23.73 -17.72
N ASP A 80 10.25 24.28 -17.23
CA ASP A 80 9.00 23.53 -16.97
C ASP A 80 8.48 22.75 -18.20
N ASP A 81 8.73 23.24 -19.41
CA ASP A 81 8.30 22.61 -20.66
C ASP A 81 8.98 21.25 -20.98
N GLN A 82 9.99 20.83 -20.21
CA GLN A 82 10.70 19.54 -20.37
C GLN A 82 10.52 18.57 -19.20
N ALA A 83 9.69 18.91 -18.21
CA ALA A 83 9.38 17.99 -17.11
C ALA A 83 8.40 16.91 -17.60
N SER A 84 8.89 15.68 -17.80
CA SER A 84 8.02 14.53 -18.06
C SER A 84 7.38 14.09 -16.73
N PRO A 85 6.05 13.96 -16.65
CA PRO A 85 5.41 13.47 -15.44
C PRO A 85 5.75 11.99 -15.26
N ALA A 86 6.46 11.69 -14.16
CA ALA A 86 6.73 10.33 -13.70
C ALA A 86 5.55 9.74 -12.92
#